data_AF-A0A0N4UDE2-F1
#
_entry.id   AF-A0A0N4UDE2-F1
#
_cell.length_a   1.000
_cell.length_b   1.000
_cell.length_c   1.000
_cell.angle_alpha   90.00
_cell.angle_beta   90.00
_cell.angle_gamma   90.00
#
_symmetry.space_group_name_H-M   'P 1'
#
loop_
_entity.id
_entity.type
_entity.pdbx_description
1 polymer ?
#
loop_
_entity_poly.entity_id
_entity_poly.type
_entity_poly.pdbx_seq_one_letter_code
_entity_poly.pdbx_strand_id
1 'polypeptide(L)'
;MSCDEAVFIMISVERSCGANKIYYEDCIWDMYTDLKYGCIRSSDCRCIENFFEKDGKCFPNPTTPSAPLSSRDFNMFVRSNCT
;
A
#
# COMPACT_ATOMS: atom_id res chain seq x y z
N MET A 1 -9.65 -10.00 44.44
CA MET A 1 -9.46 -10.43 43.04
C MET A 1 -9.93 -9.28 42.18
N SER A 2 -9.00 -8.48 41.65
CA SER A 2 -9.29 -7.56 40.56
C SER A 2 -9.49 -8.42 39.32
N CYS A 3 -10.67 -8.35 38.70
CA CYS A 3 -10.79 -8.76 37.31
C CYS A 3 -10.12 -7.64 36.53
N ASP A 4 -8.89 -7.86 36.07
CA ASP A 4 -8.30 -6.93 35.11
C ASP A 4 -9.23 -6.95 33.89
N GLU A 5 -9.90 -5.82 33.63
CA GLU A 5 -10.77 -5.68 32.47
C GLU A 5 -9.90 -5.80 31.22
N ALA A 6 -10.02 -6.92 30.51
CA ALA A 6 -9.33 -7.12 29.26
C ALA A 6 -9.83 -6.06 28.26
N VAL A 7 -8.92 -5.19 27.83
CA VAL A 7 -9.21 -4.13 26.87
C VAL A 7 -9.05 -4.70 25.47
N PHE A 8 -10.19 -4.90 24.80
CA PHE A 8 -10.25 -5.28 23.40
C PHE A 8 -10.59 -4.06 22.55
N ILE A 9 -9.79 -3.81 21.51
CA ILE A 9 -10.06 -2.72 20.56
C ILE A 9 -10.08 -3.25 19.12
N MET A 10 -10.92 -2.64 18.29
CA MET A 10 -10.90 -2.89 16.85
C MET A 10 -9.75 -2.08 16.22
N ILE A 11 -8.87 -2.76 15.50
CA ILE A 11 -7.77 -2.13 14.76
C ILE A 11 -7.80 -2.53 13.29
N SER A 12 -7.32 -1.66 12.42
CA SER A 12 -7.06 -2.00 11.02
C SER A 12 -5.62 -2.50 10.87
N VAL A 13 -5.44 -3.65 10.24
CA VAL A 13 -4.15 -4.33 10.06
C VAL A 13 -3.87 -4.45 8.58
N GLU A 14 -2.71 -3.93 8.17
CA GLU A 14 -2.22 -4.07 6.81
C GLU A 14 -1.70 -5.50 6.55
N ARG A 15 -2.07 -6.05 5.40
CA ARG A 15 -1.64 -7.37 4.93
C ARG A 15 -1.15 -7.27 3.49
N SER A 16 -0.03 -7.94 3.19
CA SER A 16 0.43 -8.07 1.82
C SER A 16 -0.45 -9.06 1.04
N CYS A 17 -0.78 -8.72 -0.20
CA CYS A 17 -1.52 -9.58 -1.14
C CYS A 17 -0.85 -9.66 -2.52
N GLY A 18 0.43 -9.28 -2.62
CA GLY A 18 1.19 -9.32 -3.86
C GLY A 18 2.37 -8.35 -3.83
N ALA A 19 3.10 -8.29 -4.96
CA ALA A 19 4.22 -7.36 -5.10
C ALA A 19 3.73 -5.91 -5.08
N ASN A 20 4.13 -5.17 -4.03
CA ASN A 20 3.70 -3.79 -3.75
C ASN A 20 2.17 -3.63 -3.66
N LYS A 21 1.48 -4.70 -3.24
CA LYS A 21 0.02 -4.72 -3.01
C LYS A 21 -0.31 -5.05 -1.57
N ILE A 22 -1.23 -4.29 -1.01
CA ILE A 22 -1.74 -4.46 0.34
C ILE A 22 -3.27 -4.49 0.35
N TYR A 23 -3.82 -5.09 1.40
CA TYR A 23 -5.21 -4.95 1.79
C TYR A 23 -5.28 -4.79 3.31
N TYR A 24 -6.44 -4.38 3.81
CA TYR A 24 -6.68 -4.19 5.23
C TYR A 24 -7.65 -5.22 5.78
N GLU A 25 -7.38 -5.64 7.01
CA GLU A 25 -8.27 -6.44 7.85
C GLU A 25 -8.62 -5.65 9.10
N ASP A 26 -9.88 -5.70 9.50
CA ASP A 26 -10.30 -5.20 10.80
C ASP A 26 -10.25 -6.36 11.79
N CYS A 27 -9.40 -6.24 12.81
CA CYS A 27 -9.14 -7.27 13.80
C CYS A 27 -9.53 -6.78 15.19
N ILE A 28 -9.97 -7.71 16.03
CA ILE A 28 -10.03 -7.49 17.48
C ILE A 28 -8.61 -7.68 18.01
N TRP A 29 -8.05 -6.65 18.62
CA TRP A 29 -6.75 -6.72 19.29
C TRP A 29 -6.95 -6.77 20.80
N ASP A 30 -6.45 -7.84 21.39
CA ASP A 30 -6.30 -7.98 22.83
C ASP A 30 -4.98 -7.32 23.23
N MET A 31 -5.08 -6.14 23.86
CA MET A 31 -3.91 -5.37 24.24
C MET A 31 -3.09 -6.03 25.36
N TYR A 32 -3.67 -6.96 26.12
CA TYR A 32 -2.99 -7.64 27.21
C TYR A 32 -2.11 -8.78 26.70
N THR A 33 -2.62 -9.56 25.76
CA THR A 33 -1.87 -10.67 25.15
C THR A 33 -1.08 -10.27 23.90
N ASP A 34 -1.31 -9.06 23.38
CA ASP A 34 -0.83 -8.56 22.08
C ASP A 34 -1.25 -9.45 20.89
N LEU A 35 -2.33 -10.21 21.06
CA LEU A 35 -2.83 -11.12 20.04
C LEU A 35 -4.00 -10.48 19.28
N LYS A 36 -4.05 -10.77 17.99
CA LYS A 36 -5.07 -10.28 17.05
C LYS A 36 -5.97 -11.43 16.67
N TYR A 37 -7.27 -11.23 16.83
CA TYR A 37 -8.30 -12.25 16.62
C TYR A 37 -9.41 -11.73 15.72
N GLY A 38 -10.19 -12.66 15.17
CA GLY A 38 -11.41 -12.33 14.44
C GLY A 38 -11.19 -11.36 13.27
N CYS A 39 -10.02 -11.40 12.65
CA CYS A 39 -9.68 -10.52 11.54
C CYS A 39 -10.60 -10.77 10.34
N ILE A 40 -11.28 -9.71 9.88
CA ILE A 40 -12.14 -9.75 8.70
C ILE A 40 -11.60 -8.78 7.67
N ARG A 41 -11.49 -9.21 6.42
CA ARG A 41 -11.05 -8.37 5.31
C ARG A 41 -11.99 -7.18 5.14
N SER A 42 -11.44 -5.97 5.27
CA SER A 42 -12.17 -4.70 5.14
C SER A 42 -11.88 -3.96 3.83
N SER A 43 -10.87 -4.37 3.07
CA SER A 43 -10.56 -3.76 1.76
C SER A 43 -10.18 -4.74 0.66
N ASP A 44 -10.28 -4.28 -0.59
CA ASP A 44 -9.68 -4.95 -1.75
C ASP A 44 -8.16 -4.88 -1.73
N CYS A 45 -7.52 -5.74 -2.52
CA CYS A 45 -6.08 -5.74 -2.74
C CYS A 45 -5.70 -4.63 -3.71
N ARG A 46 -4.90 -3.65 -3.26
CA ARG A 46 -4.55 -2.43 -4.02
C ARG A 46 -3.06 -2.13 -3.91
N CYS A 47 -2.52 -1.33 -4.85
CA CYS A 47 -1.15 -0.86 -4.77
C CYS A 47 -0.93 0.05 -3.54
N ILE A 48 0.28 0.01 -2.97
CA ILE A 48 0.72 0.90 -1.86
C ILE A 48 0.78 2.36 -2.37
N GLU A 49 0.68 3.35 -1.47
CA GLU A 49 0.52 4.80 -1.72
C GLU A 49 1.47 5.44 -2.76
N ASN A 50 2.62 4.81 -3.06
CA ASN A 50 3.61 5.30 -4.04
C ASN A 50 3.67 4.49 -5.34
N PHE A 51 2.66 3.66 -5.60
CA PHE A 51 2.57 2.82 -6.79
C PHE A 51 1.23 3.00 -7.48
N PHE A 52 1.23 3.00 -8.82
CA PHE A 52 0.02 2.93 -9.62
C PHE A 52 -0.15 1.53 -10.22
N GLU A 53 -1.39 1.13 -10.44
CA GLU A 53 -1.71 -0.16 -11.04
C GLU A 53 -1.75 -0.08 -12.57
N LYS A 54 -1.05 -1.00 -13.23
CA LYS A 54 -1.12 -1.22 -14.67
C LYS A 54 -1.02 -2.71 -14.96
N ASP A 55 -1.96 -3.25 -15.75
CA ASP A 55 -2.01 -4.67 -16.11
C ASP A 55 -1.92 -5.63 -14.90
N GLY A 56 -2.60 -5.27 -13.80
CA GLY A 56 -2.61 -6.04 -12.56
C GLY A 56 -1.30 -5.99 -11.75
N LYS A 57 -0.33 -5.16 -12.15
CA LYS A 57 0.97 -4.98 -11.48
C LYS A 57 1.11 -3.56 -10.95
N CYS A 58 1.84 -3.42 -9.85
CA CYS A 58 2.13 -2.12 -9.24
C CYS A 58 3.47 -1.60 -9.72
N PHE A 59 3.48 -0.39 -10.27
CA PHE A 59 4.68 0.31 -10.74
C PHE A 59 4.90 1.58 -9.93
N PRO A 60 6.15 1.99 -9.66
CA PRO A 60 6.44 3.22 -8.93
C PRO A 60 5.77 4.42 -9.61
N ASN A 61 5.16 5.29 -8.82
CA ASN A 61 4.59 6.54 -9.34
C ASN A 61 5.67 7.33 -10.09
N PRO A 62 5.38 7.83 -11.29
CA PRO A 62 6.34 8.62 -12.05
C PRO A 62 6.71 9.85 -11.23
N THR A 63 7.97 9.97 -10.83
CA THR A 63 8.49 11.17 -10.20
C THR A 63 8.79 12.19 -11.28
N THR A 64 8.37 13.44 -11.06
CA THR A 64 8.80 14.54 -11.92
C THR A 64 10.29 14.73 -11.69
N PRO A 65 11.15 14.69 -12.73
CA PRO A 65 12.54 15.09 -12.58
C PRO A 65 12.60 16.50 -11.99
N SER A 66 13.43 16.70 -10.96
CA SER A 66 13.60 18.01 -10.31
C SER A 66 14.16 19.07 -11.27
N ALA A 67 14.88 18.62 -12.29
CA ALA A 67 15.40 19.47 -13.36
C ALA A 67 14.48 19.39 -14.58
N PRO A 68 14.17 20.52 -15.24
CA PRO A 68 13.60 20.50 -16.57
C PRO A 68 14.46 19.62 -17.48
N LEU A 69 13.85 18.72 -18.23
CA LEU A 69 14.55 18.01 -19.30
C LEU A 69 15.22 19.05 -20.20
N SER A 70 16.51 18.87 -20.50
CA SER A 70 17.12 19.70 -21.52
C SER A 70 16.39 19.48 -22.84
N SER A 71 16.42 20.47 -23.75
CA SER A 71 15.83 20.30 -25.09
C SER A 71 16.40 19.09 -25.83
N ARG A 72 17.62 18.64 -25.48
CA ARG A 72 18.25 17.42 -26.01
C ARG A 72 17.59 16.16 -25.48
N ASP A 73 17.34 16.08 -24.18
CA ASP A 73 16.69 14.93 -23.53
C ASP A 73 15.24 14.79 -24.01
N PHE A 74 14.53 15.92 -24.13
CA PHE A 74 13.16 15.94 -24.66
C PHE A 74 13.09 15.44 -26.11
N ASN A 75 13.99 15.89 -26.97
CA ASN A 75 14.05 15.44 -28.37
C ASN A 75 14.39 13.95 -28.52
N MET A 76 15.23 13.39 -27.63
CA MET A 76 15.47 11.94 -27.62
C MET A 76 14.21 11.18 -27.21
N PHE A 77 13.49 11.66 -26.19
CA PHE A 77 12.25 11.01 -25.72
C PHE A 77 11.14 11.01 -26.77
N VAL A 78 10.90 12.15 -27.44
CA VAL A 78 9.85 12.26 -28.46
C VAL A 78 10.15 11.39 -29.68
N ARG A 79 11.42 11.28 -30.09
CA ARG A 79 11.80 10.46 -31.25
C ARG A 79 11.63 8.96 -31.01
N SER A 80 11.78 8.48 -29.78
CA SER A 80 11.60 7.06 -29.46
C SER A 80 10.13 6.60 -29.46
N ASN A 81 9.16 7.53 -29.36
CA ASN A 81 7.73 7.20 -29.41
C ASN A 81 7.13 7.27 -30.83
N CYS A 82 7.95 7.48 -31.85
CA CYS A 82 7.53 7.51 -33.25
C CYS A 82 8.29 6.46 -34.08
N THR A 83 8.15 5.19 -33.73
CA THR A 83 8.43 4.03 -34.59
C THR A 83 7.60 2.87 -34.09
#